data_AF-A0A3B0ZYI1-F1
#
_entry.id   AF-A0A3B0ZYI1-F1
#
_cell.length_a   1.000
_cell.length_b   1.000
_cell.length_c   1.000
_cell.angle_alpha   90.00
_cell.angle_beta   90.00
_cell.angle_gamma   90.00
#
_symmetry.space_group_name_H-M   'P 1'
#
loop_
_entity.id
_entity.type
_entity.pdbx_description
1 polymer ?
#
loop_
_entity_poly.entity_id
_entity_poly.type
_entity_poly.pdbx_seq_one_letter_code
_entity_poly.pdbx_strand_id
1 'polypeptide(L)' 'MKAITDYPISELKLIYRVLHSQIQENFELMDSSLLQDLQTSLQSLATKDGVDVSLHSDWSAWLNQLATS' A
#
# COMPACT_ATOMS: atom_id res chain seq x y z
N MET A 1 -15.81 -13.84 2.01
CA MET A 1 -14.70 -13.01 1.50
C MET A 1 -13.63 -12.92 2.57
N LYS A 2 -12.35 -12.93 2.19
CA LYS A 2 -11.24 -12.64 3.11
C LYS A 2 -11.14 -11.13 3.32
N ALA A 3 -10.70 -10.69 4.50
CA ALA A 3 -10.33 -9.29 4.70
C ALA A 3 -9.04 -8.98 3.92
N ILE A 4 -8.84 -7.71 3.53
CA ILE A 4 -7.59 -7.26 2.85
C ILE A 4 -6.35 -7.64 3.67
N THR A 5 -6.46 -7.62 5.00
CA THR A 5 -5.38 -7.96 5.92
C THR A 5 -5.02 -9.45 5.95
N ASP A 6 -5.83 -10.32 5.36
CA ASP A 6 -5.59 -11.78 5.34
C ASP A 6 -4.68 -12.21 4.18
N TYR A 7 -4.38 -11.30 3.25
CA TYR A 7 -3.47 -11.56 2.14
C TYR A 7 -2.02 -11.27 2.53
N PRO A 8 -1.04 -11.93 1.90
CA PRO A 8 0.37 -11.63 2.14
C PRO A 8 0.69 -10.16 1.91
N ILE A 9 1.39 -9.55 2.86
CA ILE A 9 1.75 -8.13 2.79
C ILE A 9 2.57 -7.80 1.52
N SER A 10 3.37 -8.75 1.03
CA SER A 10 4.11 -8.62 -0.22
C SER A 10 3.19 -8.44 -1.43
N GLU A 11 2.07 -9.16 -1.48
CA GLU A 11 1.06 -9.02 -2.53
C GLU A 11 0.36 -7.66 -2.40
N LEU A 12 -0.04 -7.28 -1.19
CA LEU A 12 -0.69 -6.00 -0.94
C LEU A 12 0.19 -4.81 -1.36
N LYS A 13 1.48 -4.83 -1.00
CA LYS A 13 2.47 -3.82 -1.43
C LYS A 13 2.60 -3.77 -2.95
N LEU A 14 2.68 -4.93 -3.62
CA LEU A 14 2.76 -4.99 -5.08
C LEU A 14 1.53 -4.38 -5.74
N ILE A 15 0.34 -4.82 -5.35
CA ILE A 15 -0.92 -4.35 -5.94
C ILE A 15 -1.09 -2.85 -5.72
N TYR A 16 -0.81 -2.35 -4.51
CA TYR A 16 -0.84 -0.93 -4.23
C TYR A 16 0.10 -0.15 -5.15
N ARG A 17 1.37 -0.58 -5.28
CA ARG A 17 2.35 0.11 -6.14
C ARG A 17 1.92 0.13 -7.61
N VAL A 18 1.37 -0.98 -8.11
CA VAL A 18 0.85 -1.06 -9.48
C VAL A 18 -0.30 -0.07 -9.65
N LEU A 19 -1.33 -0.14 -8.81
CA LEU A 19 -2.51 0.74 -8.92
C LEU A 19 -2.13 2.21 -8.75
N HIS A 20 -1.31 2.54 -7.76
CA HIS A 20 -0.86 3.91 -7.52
C HIS A 20 -0.04 4.46 -8.70
N SER A 21 0.76 3.64 -9.37
CA SER A 21 1.50 4.07 -10.57
C SER A 21 0.58 4.42 -11.76
N GLN A 22 -0.64 3.89 -11.77
CA GLN A 22 -1.61 4.09 -12.85
C GLN A 22 -2.57 5.24 -12.62
N ILE A 23 -2.49 5.94 -11.48
CA ILE A 23 -3.41 7.05 -11.13
C ILE A 23 -3.40 8.15 -12.18
N GLN A 24 -2.23 8.49 -12.75
CA GLN A 24 -2.12 9.55 -13.77
C GLN A 24 -2.82 9.19 -15.08
N GLU A 25 -2.91 7.90 -15.39
CA GLU A 25 -3.56 7.39 -16.61
C GLU A 25 -5.03 7.00 -16.36
N ASN A 26 -5.42 6.79 -15.10
CA ASN A 26 -6.73 6.32 -14.69
C ASN A 26 -7.19 7.08 -13.44
N PHE A 27 -7.65 8.32 -13.62
CA PHE A 27 -8.06 9.19 -12.50
C PHE A 27 -9.16 8.60 -11.61
N GLU A 28 -10.00 7.70 -12.13
CA GLU A 28 -11.02 6.97 -11.36
C GLU A 28 -10.42 6.16 -10.18
N LEU A 29 -9.13 5.82 -10.24
CA LEU A 29 -8.43 5.17 -9.14
C LEU A 29 -8.32 6.08 -7.91
N MET A 30 -8.31 7.41 -8.07
CA MET A 30 -8.31 8.34 -6.92
C MET A 30 -9.57 8.21 -6.07
N ASP A 31 -10.70 7.88 -6.69
CA ASP A 31 -12.00 7.74 -6.03
C ASP A 31 -12.28 6.29 -5.60
N SER A 32 -11.33 5.36 -5.83
CA SER A 32 -11.50 3.95 -5.51
C SER A 32 -11.43 3.71 -4.01
N SER A 33 -12.57 3.38 -3.40
CA SER A 33 -12.63 2.97 -1.99
C SER A 33 -11.70 1.79 -1.67
N LEU A 34 -11.55 0.85 -2.61
CA LEU A 34 -10.66 -0.29 -2.45
C LEU A 34 -9.19 0.15 -2.36
N LEU A 35 -8.76 1.09 -3.21
CA LEU A 35 -7.39 1.61 -3.18
C LEU A 35 -7.13 2.39 -1.90
N GLN A 36 -8.12 3.17 -1.44
CA GLN A 36 -8.05 3.91 -0.19
C GLN A 36 -7.93 2.99 1.03
N ASP A 37 -8.73 1.92 1.08
CA ASP A 37 -8.68 0.91 2.15
C ASP A 37 -7.34 0.15 2.16
N LEU A 38 -6.82 -0.16 0.97
CA LEU A 38 -5.51 -0.80 0.81
C LEU A 38 -4.39 0.13 1.30
N GLN A 39 -4.40 1.40 0.92
CA GLN A 39 -3.44 2.39 1.37
C GLN A 39 -3.48 2.53 2.90
N THR A 40 -4.67 2.67 3.48
CA THR A 40 -4.86 2.82 4.93
C THR A 40 -4.34 1.60 5.69
N SER A 41 -4.62 0.40 5.18
CA SER A 41 -4.13 -0.86 5.77
C SER A 41 -2.61 -0.93 5.75
N LEU A 42 -1.98 -0.61 4.62
CA LEU A 42 -0.52 -0.64 4.48
C LEU A 42 0.16 0.46 5.32
N GLN A 43 -0.41 1.66 5.41
CA GLN A 43 0.11 2.73 6.26
C GLN A 43 0.05 2.35 7.74
N SER A 44 -1.03 1.68 8.18
CA SER A 44 -1.15 1.14 9.54
C SER A 44 -0.06 0.11 9.84
N LEU A 45 0.24 -0.79 8.89
CA LEU A 45 1.31 -1.78 9.03
C LEU A 45 2.69 -1.12 9.06
N ALA A 46 2.98 -0.20 8.15
CA ALA A 46 4.24 0.54 8.11
C ALA A 46 4.48 1.33 9.41
N THR A 47 3.43 1.97 9.94
CA THR A 47 3.50 2.68 11.23
C THR A 47 3.85 1.73 12.38
N LYS A 48 3.31 0.50 12.39
CA LYS A 48 3.66 -0.53 13.38
C LYS A 48 5.11 -1.00 13.24
N ASP A 49 5.66 -0.97 12.02
CA ASP A 49 7.07 -1.23 11.74
C ASP A 49 8.00 -0.02 12.05
N GLY A 50 7.45 1.07 12.59
CA GLY A 50 8.21 2.28 12.95
C GLY A 50 8.53 3.20 11.78
N VAL A 51 7.86 3.02 10.64
CA VAL A 51 8.02 3.86 9.44
C VAL A 51 7.16 5.11 9.57
N ASP A 52 7.75 6.28 9.32
CA ASP A 52 6.99 7.52 9.17
C ASP A 52 6.36 7.59 7.78
N VAL A 53 5.07 7.26 7.70
CA VAL A 53 4.30 7.23 6.45
C VAL A 53 4.02 8.62 5.87
N SER A 54 4.27 9.70 6.62
CA SER A 54 4.18 11.07 6.11
C SER A 54 5.40 11.46 5.27
N LEU A 55 6.53 10.77 5.47
CA LEU A 55 7.74 10.92 4.68
C LEU A 55 7.67 10.01 3.46
N HIS A 56 7.60 10.62 2.26
CA HIS A 56 7.54 9.88 1.01
C HIS A 56 8.73 8.93 0.82
N SER A 57 9.93 9.31 1.29
CA SER A 57 11.13 8.46 1.24
C SER A 57 10.96 7.16 2.03
N ASP A 58 10.48 7.27 3.27
CA ASP A 58 10.41 6.15 4.21
C ASP A 58 9.26 5.23 3.82
N TRP A 59 8.14 5.82 3.41
CA TRP A 59 7.01 5.11 2.83
C TRP A 59 7.40 4.32 1.57
N SER A 60 8.06 4.98 0.60
CA SER A 60 8.50 4.35 -0.63
C SER A 60 9.53 3.25 -0.36
N ALA A 61 10.49 3.48 0.56
CA ALA A 61 11.46 2.47 0.96
C ALA A 61 10.77 1.23 1.53
N TRP A 62 9.83 1.40 2.47
CA TRP A 62 9.10 0.28 3.06
C TRP A 62 8.23 -0.47 2.05
N LEU A 63 7.58 0.22 1.11
CA LEU A 63 6.80 -0.42 0.03
C LEU A 63 7.66 -1.27 -0.91
N ASN A 64 8.91 -0.86 -1.15
CA ASN A 64 9.83 -1.55 -2.06
C ASN A 64 10.61 -2.69 -1.38
N GLN A 65 10.59 -2.77 -0.04
CA GLN A 65 11.12 -3.92 0.68
C GLN A 65 10.27 -5.16 0.36
N LEU A 66 10.91 -6.19 -0.19
CA LEU A 66 10.32 -7.52 -0.24
C LEU A 66 10.12 -7.95 1.22
N ALA A 67 8.87 -8.14 1.62
CA ALA A 67 8.58 -8.67 2.94
C ALA A 67 9.27 -10.02 3.06
N THR A 68 10.34 -10.08 3.85
CA THR A 68 10.94 -11.34 4.25
C THR A 68 9.88 -12.13 5.01
N SER A 69 9.60 -13.32 4.49
CA SER A 69 8.56 -14.25 4.93
C SER A 69 8.64 -14.60 6.41
#